data_AF-A0A933WZY1-F1
#
_entry.id   AF-A0A933WZY1-F1
#
_cell.length_a   1.000
_cell.length_b   1.000
_cell.length_c   1.000
_cell.angle_alpha   90.00
_cell.angle_beta   90.00
_cell.angle_gamma   90.00
#
_symmetry.space_group_name_H-M   'P 1'
#
loop_
_entity.id
_entity.type
_entity.pdbx_description
1 polymer ?
#
loop_
_entity_poly.entity_id
_entity_poly.type
_entity_poly.pdbx_seq_one_letter_code
_entity_poly.pdbx_strand_id
1 'polypeptide(L)'
;MNFKISALTIIACILLTGCSNGQERPQEKAEPANAPDQQAQQSPQPAQPEQPAPPAPQTPPKNGQLLLAFIRKGLPEKDFSNFSLASFNNGFWHTMDVSYRKGENLALFELAPGQYLFESGIRNKNGEVYMILKPADVKPGMQTKMTINLDIPFETMTDAEKIIRPLETLPEIKTPAASGAEFDLHKTLETKTVVLTFLSAKEEPSVRMLPMIQAAVEKSAKQPLFVGIITGEFSDEELKKISADFKPGSVMITDPAGVIAKQFQLPRSETGAFTALPSVLVIDTAKKILLWTEGYDLNIETVVAKSLEE
;
A
#
# COMPACT_ATOMS: atom_id res chain seq x y z
N MET A 1 -43.90 -15.37 -26.95
CA MET A 1 -43.29 -14.44 -27.93
C MET A 1 -41.82 -14.77 -28.03
N ASN A 2 -41.42 -15.27 -29.20
CA ASN A 2 -40.04 -15.63 -29.54
C ASN A 2 -39.29 -14.40 -30.02
N PHE A 3 -38.08 -14.15 -29.50
CA PHE A 3 -37.05 -13.44 -30.26
C PHE A 3 -35.69 -14.13 -30.05
N LYS A 4 -35.20 -14.72 -31.14
CA LYS A 4 -33.80 -15.08 -31.40
C LYS A 4 -33.13 -13.92 -32.16
N ILE A 5 -31.80 -14.02 -32.33
CA ILE A 5 -30.86 -13.25 -33.21
C ILE A 5 -30.10 -12.16 -32.41
N SER A 6 -28.78 -11.98 -32.43
CA SER A 6 -27.59 -12.68 -32.97
C SER A 6 -26.37 -12.03 -32.30
N ALA A 7 -25.38 -12.79 -31.81
CA ALA A 7 -24.04 -12.91 -32.39
C ALA A 7 -23.40 -11.61 -32.94
N LEU A 8 -22.35 -11.11 -32.27
CA LEU A 8 -21.18 -10.55 -32.95
C LEU A 8 -19.91 -10.69 -32.10
N THR A 9 -18.95 -11.41 -32.66
CA THR A 9 -17.57 -11.60 -32.20
C THR A 9 -16.69 -10.49 -32.75
N ILE A 10 -15.85 -9.85 -31.94
CA ILE A 10 -14.61 -9.21 -32.41
C ILE A 10 -13.47 -9.63 -31.50
N ILE A 11 -12.57 -10.40 -32.09
CA ILE A 11 -11.24 -10.78 -31.62
C ILE A 11 -10.28 -9.69 -32.12
N ALA A 12 -9.42 -9.16 -31.25
CA ALA A 12 -8.23 -8.42 -31.68
C ALA A 12 -7.03 -8.83 -30.80
N CYS A 13 -6.23 -9.74 -31.38
CA CYS A 13 -4.86 -10.03 -30.96
C CYS A 13 -3.93 -8.90 -31.41
N ILE A 14 -3.06 -8.41 -30.53
CA ILE A 14 -1.80 -7.77 -30.95
C ILE A 14 -0.67 -8.40 -30.13
N LEU A 15 0.00 -9.36 -30.77
CA LEU A 15 1.34 -9.83 -30.48
C LEU A 15 2.31 -8.91 -31.22
N LEU A 16 3.28 -8.33 -30.50
CA LEU A 16 4.46 -7.71 -31.12
C LEU A 16 5.66 -8.61 -30.86
N THR A 17 5.95 -9.46 -31.85
CA THR A 17 7.23 -10.13 -32.05
C THR A 17 8.14 -9.20 -32.86
N GLY A 18 9.27 -8.81 -32.27
CA GLY A 18 10.37 -8.15 -32.99
C GLY A 18 11.54 -9.11 -33.12
N CYS A 19 11.78 -9.62 -34.33
CA CYS A 19 12.95 -10.41 -34.69
C CYS A 19 13.94 -9.58 -35.53
N SER A 20 15.22 -9.83 -35.24
CA SER A 20 16.35 -9.92 -36.17
C SER A 20 16.93 -8.65 -36.82
N ASN A 21 18.20 -8.39 -36.51
CA ASN A 21 19.36 -8.52 -37.41
C ASN A 21 20.61 -8.19 -36.57
N GLY A 22 21.67 -8.98 -36.49
CA GLY A 22 22.35 -9.70 -37.56
C GLY A 22 23.61 -8.93 -37.92
N GLN A 23 24.73 -9.15 -37.22
CA GLN A 23 26.06 -8.84 -37.75
C GLN A 23 27.15 -9.65 -37.03
N GLU A 24 27.53 -10.74 -37.68
CA GLU A 24 28.73 -11.52 -37.43
C GLU A 24 29.97 -10.65 -37.72
N ARG A 25 30.93 -10.61 -36.80
CA ARG A 25 32.28 -10.10 -37.08
C ARG A 25 33.22 -11.26 -37.40
N PRO A 26 34.06 -11.14 -38.44
CA PRO A 26 35.04 -12.16 -38.78
C PRO A 26 36.17 -12.23 -37.73
N GLN A 27 36.62 -13.45 -37.46
CA GLN A 27 37.88 -13.74 -36.79
C GLN A 27 39.05 -13.41 -37.73
N GLU A 28 39.88 -12.44 -37.35
CA GLU A 28 41.14 -12.17 -38.02
C GLU A 28 42.27 -12.91 -37.29
N LYS A 29 42.83 -13.91 -37.98
CA LYS A 29 44.02 -14.68 -37.61
C LYS A 29 45.23 -13.79 -37.89
N ALA A 30 45.93 -13.35 -36.85
CA ALA A 30 47.25 -12.72 -36.99
C ALA A 30 48.36 -13.74 -36.70
N GLU A 31 49.23 -13.90 -37.68
CA GLU A 31 50.41 -14.76 -37.73
C GLU A 31 51.57 -14.14 -36.91
N PRO A 32 52.48 -14.94 -36.32
CA PRO A 32 53.55 -14.42 -35.47
C PRO A 32 54.73 -13.92 -36.32
N ALA A 33 55.10 -12.65 -36.12
CA ALA A 33 56.35 -12.10 -36.66
C ALA A 33 57.51 -12.41 -35.70
N ASN A 34 58.48 -13.16 -36.21
CA ASN A 34 59.81 -13.35 -35.63
C ASN A 34 60.50 -12.00 -35.41
N ALA A 35 61.11 -11.81 -34.24
CA ALA A 35 62.08 -10.75 -33.98
C ALA A 35 63.33 -11.34 -33.30
N PRO A 36 64.52 -10.73 -33.51
CA PRO A 36 65.81 -11.40 -33.33
C PRO A 36 66.33 -11.34 -31.89
N ASP A 37 67.10 -12.38 -31.55
CA ASP A 37 67.98 -12.44 -30.38
C ASP A 37 68.87 -11.19 -30.27
N GLN A 38 68.68 -10.43 -29.19
CA GLN A 38 69.68 -9.48 -28.70
C GLN A 38 70.18 -9.96 -27.33
N GLN A 39 71.38 -10.54 -27.32
CA GLN A 39 72.16 -10.76 -26.11
C GLN A 39 72.63 -9.41 -25.57
N ALA A 40 71.89 -8.85 -24.60
CA ALA A 40 72.34 -7.72 -23.80
C ALA A 40 73.18 -8.24 -22.62
N GLN A 41 74.43 -7.79 -22.55
CA GLN A 41 75.34 -7.99 -21.42
C GLN A 41 74.73 -7.42 -20.14
N GLN A 42 74.50 -8.29 -19.14
CA GLN A 42 74.11 -7.89 -17.80
C GLN A 42 75.28 -7.20 -17.09
N SER A 43 75.13 -5.91 -16.83
CA SER A 43 75.93 -5.20 -15.82
C SER A 43 75.38 -5.54 -14.43
N PRO A 44 76.22 -5.66 -13.38
CA PRO A 44 75.77 -5.98 -12.03
C PRO A 44 74.83 -4.88 -11.50
N GLN A 45 73.58 -5.28 -11.22
CA GLN A 45 72.53 -4.42 -10.70
C GLN A 45 72.83 -4.08 -9.23
N PRO A 46 72.84 -2.79 -8.84
CA PRO A 46 73.01 -2.40 -7.44
C PRO A 46 71.86 -2.97 -6.59
N ALA A 47 72.21 -3.47 -5.40
CA ALA A 47 71.28 -4.10 -4.47
C ALA A 47 70.03 -3.23 -4.27
N GLN A 48 68.86 -3.77 -4.64
CA GLN A 48 67.58 -3.13 -4.38
C GLN A 48 67.39 -3.04 -2.85
N PRO A 49 67.02 -1.87 -2.31
CA PRO A 49 66.64 -1.76 -0.91
C PRO A 49 65.48 -2.71 -0.63
N GLU A 50 65.58 -3.43 0.50
CA GLU A 50 64.60 -4.43 0.95
C GLU A 50 63.19 -3.87 0.83
N GLN A 51 62.44 -4.44 -0.11
CA GLN A 51 61.04 -4.10 -0.32
C GLN A 51 60.30 -4.48 0.96
N PRO A 52 59.65 -3.54 1.67
CA PRO A 52 58.98 -3.85 2.93
C PRO A 52 57.98 -4.98 2.71
N ALA A 53 58.02 -5.95 3.63
CA ALA A 53 57.19 -7.14 3.54
C ALA A 53 55.73 -6.73 3.28
N PRO A 54 55.04 -7.37 2.31
CA PRO A 54 53.65 -7.05 2.04
C PRO A 54 52.84 -7.16 3.34
N PRO A 55 51.96 -6.20 3.62
CA PRO A 55 51.17 -6.22 4.84
C PRO A 55 50.44 -7.56 4.97
N ALA A 56 50.42 -8.08 6.20
CA ALA A 56 49.78 -9.36 6.49
C ALA A 56 48.34 -9.38 5.93
N PRO A 57 47.86 -10.51 5.37
CA PRO A 57 46.51 -10.61 4.83
C PRO A 57 45.50 -10.21 5.91
N GLN A 58 44.80 -9.09 5.70
CA GLN A 58 43.73 -8.70 6.59
C GLN A 58 42.57 -9.67 6.39
N THR A 59 42.13 -10.33 7.45
CA THR A 59 40.93 -11.16 7.41
C THR A 59 39.77 -10.28 6.93
N PRO A 60 39.07 -10.65 5.85
CA PRO A 60 37.97 -9.84 5.35
C PRO A 60 36.92 -9.65 6.45
N PRO A 61 36.37 -8.43 6.61
CA PRO A 61 35.40 -8.17 7.65
C PRO A 61 34.20 -9.10 7.48
N LYS A 62 33.74 -9.68 8.59
CA LYS A 62 32.58 -10.57 8.59
C LYS A 62 31.35 -9.82 8.08
N ASN A 63 30.61 -10.43 7.15
CA ASN A 63 29.35 -9.86 6.66
C ASN A 63 28.37 -9.59 7.80
N GLY A 64 27.56 -8.55 7.62
CA GLY A 64 26.38 -8.31 8.44
C GLY A 64 25.12 -8.88 7.77
N GLN A 65 23.99 -8.72 8.44
CA GLN A 65 22.68 -9.14 7.95
C GLN A 65 21.71 -7.97 7.96
N LEU A 66 20.94 -7.81 6.88
CA LEU A 66 19.81 -6.88 6.80
C LEU A 66 18.53 -7.69 6.71
N LEU A 67 17.62 -7.47 7.65
CA LEU A 67 16.32 -8.13 7.72
C LEU A 67 15.21 -7.11 7.48
N LEU A 68 14.50 -7.24 6.36
CA LEU A 68 13.36 -6.40 6.02
C LEU A 68 12.05 -7.10 6.38
N ALA A 69 11.18 -6.38 7.10
CA ALA A 69 9.81 -6.78 7.39
C ALA A 69 8.85 -5.82 6.71
N PHE A 70 7.92 -6.33 5.91
CA PHE A 70 6.96 -5.52 5.18
C PHE A 70 5.62 -5.51 5.90
N ILE A 71 5.00 -4.34 6.01
CA ILE A 71 3.69 -4.15 6.63
C ILE A 71 2.81 -3.37 5.68
N ARG A 72 1.58 -3.83 5.44
CA ARG A 72 0.53 -3.12 4.71
C ARG A 72 -0.73 -3.14 5.54
N LYS A 73 -1.36 -1.98 5.73
CA LYS A 73 -2.55 -1.80 6.57
C LYS A 73 -2.35 -2.48 7.93
N GLY A 74 -1.21 -2.23 8.59
CA GLY A 74 -0.89 -2.83 9.89
C GLY A 74 -0.66 -4.35 9.93
N LEU A 75 -0.78 -5.09 8.82
CA LEU A 75 -0.51 -6.53 8.75
C LEU A 75 0.83 -6.83 8.07
N PRO A 76 1.51 -7.93 8.44
CA PRO A 76 2.63 -8.45 7.68
C PRO A 76 2.21 -8.72 6.22
N GLU A 77 2.90 -8.08 5.28
CA GLU A 77 2.71 -8.31 3.85
C GLU A 77 3.59 -9.49 3.42
N LYS A 78 2.95 -10.61 3.09
CA LYS A 78 3.62 -11.77 2.53
C LYS A 78 3.98 -11.50 1.07
N ASP A 79 5.11 -12.05 0.65
CA ASP A 79 5.49 -12.11 -0.75
C ASP A 79 5.75 -10.78 -1.47
N PHE A 80 5.89 -9.66 -0.74
CA PHE A 80 6.28 -8.40 -1.35
C PHE A 80 7.66 -8.49 -2.01
N SER A 81 7.73 -8.14 -3.29
CA SER A 81 8.95 -8.21 -4.10
C SER A 81 9.24 -6.94 -4.91
N ASN A 82 8.41 -5.90 -4.81
CA ASN A 82 8.56 -4.68 -5.60
C ASN A 82 9.48 -3.66 -4.91
N PHE A 83 10.73 -4.05 -4.70
CA PHE A 83 11.74 -3.18 -4.07
C PHE A 83 13.13 -3.41 -4.65
N SER A 84 14.04 -2.47 -4.39
CA SER A 84 15.47 -2.60 -4.65
C SER A 84 16.28 -2.17 -3.43
N LEU A 85 17.54 -2.62 -3.39
CA LEU A 85 18.54 -2.15 -2.45
C LEU A 85 19.68 -1.50 -3.22
N ALA A 86 20.16 -0.35 -2.73
CA ALA A 86 21.38 0.27 -3.19
C ALA A 86 22.42 0.29 -2.07
N SER A 87 23.70 0.20 -2.42
CA SER A 87 24.81 0.42 -1.49
C SER A 87 25.45 1.78 -1.77
N PHE A 88 25.89 2.46 -0.71
CA PHE A 88 26.65 3.70 -0.84
C PHE A 88 28.14 3.40 -0.93
N ASN A 89 28.78 3.81 -2.02
CA ASN A 89 30.22 3.68 -2.20
C ASN A 89 30.75 4.88 -2.99
N ASN A 90 31.91 5.42 -2.57
CA ASN A 90 32.60 6.52 -3.25
C ASN A 90 31.72 7.76 -3.52
N GLY A 91 30.77 8.08 -2.64
CA GLY A 91 29.90 9.24 -2.78
C GLY A 91 28.61 9.01 -3.59
N PHE A 92 28.37 7.79 -4.09
CA PHE A 92 27.23 7.47 -4.95
C PHE A 92 26.46 6.25 -4.45
N TRP A 93 25.17 6.19 -4.79
CA TRP A 93 24.31 5.02 -4.59
C TRP A 93 24.38 4.10 -5.81
N HIS A 94 24.64 2.82 -5.58
CA HIS A 94 24.67 1.80 -6.61
C HIS A 94 23.61 0.74 -6.32
N THR A 95 22.60 0.63 -7.19
CA THR A 95 21.61 -0.43 -7.14
C THR A 95 22.30 -1.79 -7.20
N MET A 96 21.88 -2.69 -6.33
CA MET A 96 22.45 -4.02 -6.20
C MET A 96 21.49 -5.06 -6.77
N ASP A 97 22.07 -6.05 -7.44
CA ASP A 97 21.36 -7.30 -7.70
C ASP A 97 21.56 -8.21 -6.48
N VAL A 98 20.52 -8.37 -5.69
CA VAL A 98 20.57 -9.06 -4.40
C VAL A 98 19.59 -10.21 -4.38
N SER A 99 20.14 -11.42 -4.27
CA SER A 99 19.35 -12.58 -3.86
C SER A 99 19.08 -12.49 -2.36
N TYR A 100 17.85 -12.75 -1.95
CA TYR A 100 17.47 -12.80 -0.54
C TYR A 100 16.82 -14.13 -0.20
N ARG A 101 16.97 -14.54 1.05
CA ARG A 101 16.20 -15.65 1.58
C ARG A 101 14.84 -15.12 2.01
N LYS A 102 13.80 -15.69 1.42
CA LYS A 102 12.42 -15.41 1.76
C LYS A 102 12.02 -16.24 2.98
N GLY A 103 11.82 -15.58 4.11
CA GLY A 103 11.11 -16.16 5.25
C GLY A 103 9.61 -15.96 5.11
N GLU A 104 8.82 -16.46 6.07
CA GLU A 104 7.35 -16.37 6.01
C GLU A 104 6.81 -14.94 5.86
N ASN A 105 7.52 -13.91 6.32
CA ASN A 105 7.16 -12.48 6.17
C ASN A 105 8.39 -11.55 6.06
N LEU A 106 9.56 -12.09 5.72
CA LEU A 106 10.83 -11.39 5.88
C LEU A 106 11.74 -11.61 4.67
N ALA A 107 12.47 -10.58 4.27
CA ALA A 107 13.58 -10.69 3.33
C ALA A 107 14.90 -10.52 4.08
N LEU A 108 15.72 -11.58 4.09
CA LEU A 108 17.03 -11.60 4.73
C LEU A 108 18.15 -11.51 3.70
N PHE A 109 19.02 -10.52 3.86
CA PHE A 109 20.20 -10.27 3.05
C PHE A 109 21.47 -10.47 3.88
N GLU A 110 22.47 -11.12 3.30
CA GLU A 110 23.84 -11.15 3.84
C GLU A 110 24.66 -10.14 3.05
N LEU A 111 25.11 -9.08 3.72
CA LEU A 111 25.68 -7.90 3.07
C LEU A 111 27.03 -7.55 3.70
N ALA A 112 27.92 -6.97 2.89
CA ALA A 112 29.14 -6.39 3.42
C ALA A 112 28.81 -5.24 4.39
N PRO A 113 29.63 -4.96 5.40
CA PRO A 113 29.40 -3.80 6.27
C PRO A 113 29.37 -2.49 5.48
N GLY A 114 28.42 -1.61 5.78
CA GLY A 114 28.28 -0.34 5.07
C GLY A 114 26.87 0.26 5.10
N GLN A 115 26.70 1.34 4.34
CA GLN A 115 25.44 2.06 4.22
C GLN A 115 24.64 1.56 3.02
N TYR A 116 23.35 1.35 3.24
CA TYR A 116 22.41 0.85 2.26
C TYR A 116 21.17 1.73 2.19
N LEU A 117 20.49 1.73 1.06
CA LEU A 117 19.22 2.39 0.84
C LEU A 117 18.22 1.38 0.31
N PHE A 118 17.13 1.19 1.06
CA PHE A 118 15.96 0.49 0.58
C PHE A 118 15.07 1.43 -0.22
N GLU A 119 14.61 0.96 -1.36
CA GLU A 119 13.77 1.71 -2.30
C GLU A 119 12.57 0.85 -2.70
N SER A 120 11.38 1.43 -2.67
CA SER A 120 10.14 0.79 -3.13
C SER A 120 9.18 1.82 -3.68
N GLY A 121 8.42 1.45 -4.71
CA GLY A 121 7.36 2.27 -5.28
C GLY A 121 5.99 1.64 -5.06
N ILE A 122 5.03 2.41 -4.56
CA ILE A 122 3.65 1.99 -4.37
C ILE A 122 2.77 2.93 -5.17
N ARG A 123 1.77 2.39 -5.87
CA ARG A 123 0.85 3.20 -6.65
C ARG A 123 -0.46 3.40 -5.92
N ASN A 124 -1.01 4.61 -5.98
CA ASN A 124 -2.39 4.84 -5.60
C ASN A 124 -3.34 4.34 -6.71
N LYS A 125 -4.65 4.50 -6.51
CA LYS A 125 -5.69 4.09 -7.49
C LYS A 125 -5.59 4.80 -8.84
N ASN A 126 -4.97 5.98 -8.89
CA ASN A 126 -4.76 6.76 -10.11
C ASN A 126 -3.47 6.34 -10.84
N GLY A 127 -2.69 5.42 -10.26
CA GLY A 127 -1.39 5.02 -10.79
C GLY A 127 -0.24 5.95 -10.42
N GLU A 128 -0.46 6.98 -9.60
CA GLU A 128 0.61 7.88 -9.14
C GLU A 128 1.52 7.15 -8.16
N VAL A 129 2.82 7.40 -8.24
CA VAL A 129 3.84 6.66 -7.49
C VAL A 129 4.19 7.38 -6.20
N TYR A 130 4.02 6.68 -5.08
CA TYR A 130 4.59 7.01 -3.79
C TYR A 130 5.89 6.22 -3.58
N MET A 131 7.00 6.94 -3.43
CA MET A 131 8.32 6.35 -3.22
C MET A 131 8.64 6.21 -1.73
N ILE A 132 9.07 5.02 -1.33
CA ILE A 132 9.56 4.72 0.01
C ILE A 132 11.08 4.58 -0.08
N LEU A 133 11.78 5.48 0.63
CA LEU A 133 13.23 5.45 0.76
C LEU A 133 13.59 5.26 2.24
N LYS A 134 14.34 4.20 2.57
CA LYS A 134 14.75 3.92 3.95
C LYS A 134 16.24 3.58 4.04
N PRO A 135 17.06 4.42 4.69
CA PRO A 135 18.47 4.12 4.87
C PRO A 135 18.67 3.03 5.93
N ALA A 136 19.66 2.17 5.71
CA ALA A 136 20.12 1.15 6.65
C ALA A 136 21.63 1.24 6.83
N ASP A 137 22.11 0.95 8.04
CA ASP A 137 23.53 0.75 8.33
C ASP A 137 23.74 -0.71 8.74
N VAL A 138 24.59 -1.43 8.02
CA VAL A 138 24.91 -2.84 8.25
C VAL A 138 26.29 -2.92 8.89
N LYS A 139 26.35 -3.50 10.08
CA LYS A 139 27.59 -3.65 10.86
C LYS A 139 28.15 -5.07 10.77
N PRO A 140 29.48 -5.26 10.88
CA PRO A 140 30.09 -6.57 10.77
C PRO A 140 29.53 -7.57 11.80
N GLY A 141 29.04 -8.71 11.34
CA GLY A 141 28.50 -9.77 12.19
C GLY A 141 27.21 -9.42 12.96
N MET A 142 26.57 -8.28 12.69
CA MET A 142 25.32 -7.86 13.32
C MET A 142 24.14 -8.00 12.38
N GLN A 143 22.95 -8.21 12.95
CA GLN A 143 21.68 -8.16 12.21
C GLN A 143 21.00 -6.80 12.42
N THR A 144 20.81 -6.07 11.33
CA THR A 144 20.00 -4.84 11.27
C THR A 144 18.59 -5.21 10.83
N LYS A 145 17.56 -4.86 11.62
CA LYS A 145 16.15 -5.08 11.26
C LYS A 145 15.48 -3.78 10.87
N MET A 146 14.73 -3.80 9.77
CA MET A 146 13.96 -2.66 9.29
C MET A 146 12.52 -3.08 9.01
N THR A 147 11.58 -2.24 9.44
CA THR A 147 10.16 -2.39 9.12
C THR A 147 9.77 -1.37 8.06
N ILE A 148 9.27 -1.86 6.93
CA ILE A 148 8.81 -1.06 5.79
C ILE A 148 7.28 -1.00 5.83
N ASN A 149 6.73 0.19 6.05
CA ASN A 149 5.30 0.42 5.88
C ASN A 149 5.01 0.70 4.40
N LEU A 150 4.15 -0.14 3.81
CA LEU A 150 3.71 -0.11 2.43
C LEU A 150 2.38 0.65 2.23
N ASP A 151 1.92 1.36 3.25
CA ASP A 151 0.77 2.26 3.15
C ASP A 151 1.23 3.62 2.63
N ILE A 152 0.42 4.21 1.74
CA ILE A 152 0.58 5.61 1.36
C ILE A 152 0.11 6.45 2.55
N PRO A 153 0.94 7.37 3.08
CA PRO A 153 0.52 8.21 4.20
C PRO A 153 -0.67 9.08 3.82
N PHE A 154 -1.68 9.12 4.68
CA PHE A 154 -2.92 9.86 4.45
C PHE A 154 -2.67 11.34 4.15
N GLU A 155 -1.71 11.96 4.82
CA GLU A 155 -1.28 13.34 4.66
C GLU A 155 -0.68 13.65 3.28
N THR A 156 -0.25 12.63 2.54
CA THR A 156 0.28 12.78 1.17
C THR A 156 -0.77 12.56 0.10
N MET A 157 -1.98 12.11 0.47
CA MET A 157 -3.06 11.85 -0.47
C MET A 157 -3.75 13.15 -0.88
N THR A 158 -4.07 13.27 -2.16
CA THR A 158 -4.95 14.35 -2.64
C THR A 158 -6.40 14.12 -2.20
N ASP A 159 -7.24 15.18 -2.20
CA ASP A 159 -8.68 15.05 -1.92
C ASP A 159 -9.35 14.01 -2.82
N ALA A 160 -8.95 13.96 -4.10
CA ALA A 160 -9.46 12.98 -5.06
C ALA A 160 -9.06 11.54 -4.69
N GLU A 161 -7.91 11.33 -4.05
CA GLU A 161 -7.49 10.01 -3.59
C GLU A 161 -8.27 9.54 -2.37
N LYS A 162 -8.50 10.45 -1.41
CA LYS A 162 -9.27 10.20 -0.19
C LYS A 162 -10.73 9.83 -0.45
N ILE A 163 -11.26 10.21 -1.61
CA ILE A 163 -12.66 9.98 -2.00
C ILE A 163 -12.70 8.91 -3.10
N ILE A 164 -13.01 7.66 -2.73
CA ILE A 164 -13.09 6.55 -3.71
C ILE A 164 -14.20 6.74 -4.75
N ARG A 165 -15.28 7.43 -4.35
CA ARG A 165 -16.45 7.66 -5.19
C ARG A 165 -16.91 9.13 -5.07
N PRO A 166 -16.48 10.02 -5.97
CA PRO A 166 -16.97 11.39 -5.93
C PRO A 166 -18.47 11.41 -6.22
N LEU A 167 -19.21 12.27 -5.51
CA LEU A 167 -20.61 12.56 -5.80
C LEU A 167 -20.70 14.00 -6.32
N GLU A 168 -21.51 14.18 -7.35
CA GLU A 168 -21.85 15.52 -7.85
C GLU A 168 -22.66 16.29 -6.80
N THR A 169 -23.58 15.60 -6.13
CA THR A 169 -24.44 16.14 -5.07
C THR A 169 -24.59 15.13 -3.95
N LEU A 170 -24.58 15.61 -2.70
CA LEU A 170 -24.86 14.77 -1.55
C LEU A 170 -26.35 14.32 -1.56
N PRO A 171 -26.65 13.03 -1.32
CA PRO A 171 -28.03 12.55 -1.30
C PRO A 171 -28.84 13.07 -0.12
N GLU A 172 -30.12 13.33 -0.36
CA GLU A 172 -31.07 13.71 0.68
C GLU A 172 -31.51 12.47 1.48
N ILE A 173 -30.89 12.26 2.65
CA ILE A 173 -31.32 11.23 3.59
C ILE A 173 -32.24 11.85 4.63
N LYS A 174 -33.50 11.41 4.64
CA LYS A 174 -34.46 11.70 5.69
C LYS A 174 -35.22 10.42 6.06
N THR A 175 -34.91 9.86 7.22
CA THR A 175 -35.39 8.53 7.62
C THR A 175 -35.46 8.39 9.14
N PRO A 176 -36.39 7.60 9.70
CA PRO A 176 -36.32 7.24 11.11
C PRO A 176 -35.05 6.43 11.41
N ALA A 177 -34.37 6.79 12.49
CA ALA A 177 -33.35 5.98 13.13
C ALA A 177 -33.99 4.85 13.94
N ALA A 178 -33.19 3.87 14.36
CA ALA A 178 -33.64 2.76 15.19
C ALA A 178 -34.18 3.19 16.57
N SER A 179 -33.81 4.38 17.04
CA SER A 179 -34.38 4.99 18.26
C SER A 179 -35.80 5.55 18.05
N GLY A 180 -36.31 5.57 16.82
CA GLY A 180 -37.56 6.22 16.42
C GLY A 180 -37.43 7.71 16.12
N ALA A 181 -36.28 8.34 16.43
CA ALA A 181 -36.03 9.74 16.07
C ALA A 181 -35.81 9.88 14.57
N GLU A 182 -36.30 10.96 13.97
CA GLU A 182 -36.01 11.29 12.57
C GLU A 182 -34.55 11.76 12.43
N PHE A 183 -33.82 11.14 11.50
CA PHE A 183 -32.51 11.57 11.06
C PHE A 183 -32.62 12.29 9.72
N ASP A 184 -32.02 13.48 9.64
CA ASP A 184 -31.90 14.28 8.42
C ASP A 184 -30.43 14.64 8.23
N LEU A 185 -29.81 14.11 7.17
CA LEU A 185 -28.38 14.31 6.92
C LEU A 185 -28.07 15.78 6.66
N HIS A 186 -28.85 16.45 5.80
CA HIS A 186 -28.57 17.82 5.38
C HIS A 186 -28.71 18.79 6.56
N LYS A 187 -29.75 18.63 7.38
CA LYS A 187 -29.96 19.42 8.59
C LYS A 187 -28.88 19.16 9.65
N THR A 188 -28.44 17.92 9.80
CA THR A 188 -27.36 17.57 10.74
C THR A 188 -26.06 18.26 10.37
N LEU A 189 -25.72 18.26 9.08
CA LEU A 189 -24.51 18.90 8.54
C LEU A 189 -24.50 20.42 8.74
N GLU A 190 -25.63 21.08 8.99
CA GLU A 190 -25.63 22.51 9.34
C GLU A 190 -24.91 22.81 10.67
N THR A 191 -24.75 21.80 11.54
CA THR A 191 -24.22 21.98 12.89
C THR A 191 -23.08 21.04 13.26
N LYS A 192 -22.95 19.90 12.57
CA LYS A 192 -21.96 18.87 12.91
C LYS A 192 -21.39 18.19 11.68
N THR A 193 -20.10 17.87 11.75
CA THR A 193 -19.49 16.86 10.88
C THR A 193 -20.13 15.50 11.12
N VAL A 194 -20.35 14.72 10.07
CA VAL A 194 -20.94 13.38 10.13
C VAL A 194 -19.92 12.35 9.67
N VAL A 195 -19.76 11.27 10.45
CA VAL A 195 -19.10 10.03 10.01
C VAL A 195 -20.20 9.04 9.67
N LEU A 196 -20.47 8.87 8.37
CA LEU A 196 -21.51 8.00 7.83
C LEU A 196 -20.89 6.68 7.42
N THR A 197 -21.32 5.57 8.02
CA THR A 197 -20.75 4.25 7.73
C THR A 197 -21.81 3.25 7.31
N PHE A 198 -21.65 2.65 6.13
CA PHE A 198 -22.45 1.51 5.66
C PHE A 198 -21.82 0.21 6.14
N LEU A 199 -22.62 -0.66 6.78
CA LEU A 199 -22.14 -1.86 7.46
C LEU A 199 -23.00 -3.08 7.12
N SER A 200 -22.35 -4.24 7.03
CA SER A 200 -23.00 -5.54 7.18
C SER A 200 -22.81 -6.00 8.62
N ALA A 201 -23.88 -5.98 9.44
CA ALA A 201 -23.74 -6.08 10.90
C ALA A 201 -23.22 -7.43 11.42
N LYS A 202 -23.14 -8.47 10.58
CA LYS A 202 -22.67 -9.82 10.96
C LYS A 202 -21.45 -10.28 10.18
N GLU A 203 -21.02 -9.53 9.17
CA GLU A 203 -19.99 -9.98 8.24
C GLU A 203 -18.69 -9.20 8.46
N GLU A 204 -17.58 -9.94 8.41
CA GLU A 204 -16.28 -9.31 8.24
C GLU A 204 -16.23 -8.66 6.84
N PRO A 205 -15.72 -7.42 6.72
CA PRO A 205 -14.89 -6.71 7.69
C PRO A 205 -15.63 -5.73 8.62
N SER A 206 -16.95 -5.60 8.48
CA SER A 206 -17.73 -4.54 9.14
C SER A 206 -17.72 -4.65 10.66
N VAL A 207 -17.86 -5.87 11.20
CA VAL A 207 -17.87 -6.14 12.64
C VAL A 207 -16.58 -5.66 13.30
N ARG A 208 -15.44 -5.88 12.66
CA ARG A 208 -14.13 -5.50 13.21
C ARG A 208 -13.83 -4.00 13.10
N MET A 209 -14.29 -3.36 12.02
CA MET A 209 -14.01 -1.93 11.79
C MET A 209 -14.92 -1.00 12.58
N LEU A 210 -16.16 -1.41 12.92
CA LEU A 210 -17.10 -0.59 13.69
C LEU A 210 -16.49 0.02 14.97
N PRO A 211 -15.90 -0.76 15.90
CA PRO A 211 -15.31 -0.19 17.12
C PRO A 211 -14.13 0.75 16.84
N MET A 212 -13.37 0.51 15.77
CA MET A 212 -12.23 1.35 15.38
C MET A 212 -12.69 2.72 14.86
N ILE A 213 -13.76 2.74 14.07
CA ILE A 213 -14.36 3.99 13.55
C ILE A 213 -14.97 4.80 14.69
N GLN A 214 -15.71 4.14 15.60
CA GLN A 214 -16.28 4.81 16.77
C GLN A 214 -15.21 5.37 17.71
N ALA A 215 -14.10 4.65 17.91
CA ALA A 215 -12.98 5.15 18.70
C ALA A 215 -12.37 6.43 18.11
N ALA A 216 -12.28 6.53 16.78
CA ALA A 216 -11.82 7.75 16.11
C ALA A 216 -12.79 8.92 16.32
N VAL A 217 -14.10 8.67 16.21
CA VAL A 217 -15.16 9.66 16.47
C VAL A 217 -15.11 10.15 17.92
N GLU A 218 -15.04 9.25 18.90
CA GLU A 218 -15.02 9.57 20.34
C GLU A 218 -13.81 10.43 20.74
N LYS A 219 -12.65 10.19 20.12
CA LYS A 219 -11.41 10.94 20.39
C LYS A 219 -11.38 12.32 19.73
N SER A 220 -12.27 12.58 18.77
CA SER A 220 -12.24 13.83 18.01
C SER A 220 -12.73 15.03 18.83
N ALA A 221 -11.91 16.08 18.89
CA ALA A 221 -12.27 17.34 19.55
C ALA A 221 -13.48 18.05 18.89
N LYS A 222 -13.76 17.78 17.61
CA LYS A 222 -14.90 18.37 16.87
C LYS A 222 -16.24 17.70 17.19
N GLN A 223 -16.24 16.60 17.97
CA GLN A 223 -17.43 15.84 18.35
C GLN A 223 -18.37 15.52 17.16
N PRO A 224 -17.85 14.87 16.10
CA PRO A 224 -18.68 14.51 14.95
C PRO A 224 -19.78 13.53 15.35
N LEU A 225 -20.88 13.51 14.58
CA LEU A 225 -21.92 12.52 14.75
C LEU A 225 -21.57 11.23 14.00
N PHE A 226 -21.47 10.11 14.70
CA PHE A 226 -21.41 8.79 14.06
C PHE A 226 -22.79 8.31 13.65
N VAL A 227 -22.95 7.94 12.39
CA VAL A 227 -24.18 7.40 11.81
C VAL A 227 -23.87 6.09 11.11
N GLY A 228 -24.30 4.97 11.69
CA GLY A 228 -24.17 3.65 11.08
C GLY A 228 -25.45 3.24 10.35
N ILE A 229 -25.33 2.99 9.05
CA ILE A 229 -26.38 2.44 8.19
C ILE A 229 -26.16 0.93 8.07
N ILE A 230 -27.06 0.16 8.67
CA ILE A 230 -27.04 -1.30 8.65
C ILE A 230 -27.79 -1.79 7.42
N THR A 231 -27.06 -2.40 6.46
CA THR A 231 -27.66 -2.96 5.26
C THR A 231 -28.02 -4.44 5.47
N GLY A 232 -29.15 -4.87 4.91
CA GLY A 232 -29.64 -6.25 5.02
C GLY A 232 -30.81 -6.41 6.00
N GLU A 233 -31.46 -7.57 5.93
CA GLU A 233 -32.63 -7.88 6.75
C GLU A 233 -32.21 -8.51 8.07
N PHE A 234 -32.78 -8.02 9.18
CA PHE A 234 -32.51 -8.46 10.54
C PHE A 234 -33.80 -8.50 11.34
N SER A 235 -33.92 -9.42 12.30
CA SER A 235 -35.04 -9.42 13.24
C SER A 235 -34.88 -8.30 14.29
N ASP A 236 -35.96 -7.94 14.98
CA ASP A 236 -35.93 -6.92 16.05
C ASP A 236 -34.95 -7.29 17.18
N GLU A 237 -34.84 -8.57 17.52
CA GLU A 237 -33.88 -9.06 18.52
C GLU A 237 -32.44 -8.89 18.06
N GLU A 238 -32.18 -9.07 16.76
CA GLU A 238 -30.86 -8.89 16.17
C GLU A 238 -30.49 -7.40 16.12
N LEU A 239 -31.43 -6.55 15.72
CA LEU A 239 -31.24 -5.09 15.72
C LEU A 239 -30.97 -4.56 17.13
N LYS A 240 -31.63 -5.11 18.17
CA LYS A 240 -31.31 -4.78 19.56
C LYS A 240 -29.87 -5.14 19.93
N LYS A 241 -29.38 -6.31 19.51
CA LYS A 241 -27.99 -6.71 19.75
C LYS A 241 -27.01 -5.80 19.03
N ILE A 242 -27.25 -5.54 17.74
CA ILE A 242 -26.42 -4.65 16.91
C ILE A 242 -26.38 -3.24 17.52
N SER A 243 -27.53 -2.73 17.99
CA SER A 243 -27.59 -1.41 18.63
C SER A 243 -26.75 -1.30 19.90
N ALA A 244 -26.49 -2.41 20.60
CA ALA A 244 -25.63 -2.43 21.78
C ALA A 244 -24.15 -2.23 21.45
N ASP A 245 -23.74 -2.50 20.21
CA ASP A 245 -22.39 -2.21 19.70
C ASP A 245 -22.22 -0.72 19.33
N PHE A 246 -23.31 0.06 19.36
CA PHE A 246 -23.27 1.49 19.10
C PHE A 246 -23.00 2.29 20.37
N LYS A 247 -22.02 3.21 20.28
CA LYS A 247 -21.68 4.10 21.40
C LYS A 247 -22.82 5.10 21.67
N PRO A 248 -23.02 5.52 22.95
CA PRO A 248 -24.01 6.54 23.27
C PRO A 248 -23.86 7.80 22.41
N GLY A 249 -24.97 8.33 21.91
CA GLY A 249 -24.98 9.49 21.02
C GLY A 249 -24.79 9.18 19.53
N SER A 250 -24.50 7.93 19.18
CA SER A 250 -24.50 7.46 17.78
C SER A 250 -25.92 7.29 17.25
N VAL A 251 -26.07 7.40 15.93
CA VAL A 251 -27.31 7.10 15.22
C VAL A 251 -27.15 5.77 14.49
N MET A 252 -28.11 4.86 14.68
CA MET A 252 -28.22 3.64 13.88
C MET A 252 -29.44 3.76 12.97
N ILE A 253 -29.26 3.50 11.68
CA ILE A 253 -30.32 3.46 10.67
C ILE A 253 -30.34 2.06 10.06
N THR A 254 -31.52 1.50 9.85
CA THR A 254 -31.68 0.23 9.13
C THR A 254 -32.02 0.51 7.67
N ASP A 255 -31.32 -0.16 6.76
CA ASP A 255 -31.52 -0.04 5.31
C ASP A 255 -31.63 -1.45 4.68
N PRO A 256 -32.68 -2.22 5.02
CA PRO A 256 -32.79 -3.62 4.61
C PRO A 256 -32.84 -3.81 3.09
N ALA A 257 -33.57 -2.92 2.40
CA ALA A 257 -33.66 -2.92 0.95
C ALA A 257 -32.44 -2.26 0.26
N GLY A 258 -31.54 -1.63 1.04
CA GLY A 258 -30.37 -0.93 0.51
C GLY A 258 -30.73 0.31 -0.31
N VAL A 259 -31.83 1.00 0.02
CA VAL A 259 -32.32 2.19 -0.68
C VAL A 259 -31.37 3.35 -0.44
N ILE A 260 -30.93 3.56 0.80
CA ILE A 260 -30.00 4.63 1.15
C ILE A 260 -28.63 4.32 0.52
N ALA A 261 -28.13 3.10 0.72
CA ALA A 261 -26.86 2.65 0.14
C ALA A 261 -26.81 2.81 -1.40
N LYS A 262 -27.95 2.63 -2.09
CA LYS A 262 -28.04 2.85 -3.54
C LYS A 262 -27.92 4.33 -3.93
N GLN A 263 -28.40 5.26 -3.11
CA GLN A 263 -28.24 6.70 -3.39
C GLN A 263 -26.76 7.13 -3.35
N PHE A 264 -25.95 6.44 -2.53
CA PHE A 264 -24.50 6.59 -2.50
C PHE A 264 -23.78 5.72 -3.55
N GLN A 265 -24.53 5.11 -4.47
CA GLN A 265 -24.01 4.32 -5.59
C GLN A 265 -23.08 3.18 -5.14
N LEU A 266 -23.33 2.59 -3.97
CA LEU A 266 -22.54 1.45 -3.49
C LEU A 266 -22.73 0.22 -4.42
N PRO A 267 -21.64 -0.45 -4.83
CA PRO A 267 -21.69 -1.57 -5.76
C PRO A 267 -22.35 -2.80 -5.13
N ARG A 268 -23.05 -3.57 -5.97
CA ARG A 268 -23.67 -4.84 -5.61
C ARG A 268 -23.11 -5.98 -6.45
N SER A 269 -23.04 -7.16 -5.86
CA SER A 269 -22.76 -8.42 -6.54
C SER A 269 -23.94 -8.84 -7.43
N GLU A 270 -23.72 -9.87 -8.24
CA GLU A 270 -24.80 -10.53 -9.01
C GLU A 270 -25.89 -11.12 -8.10
N THR A 271 -25.55 -11.48 -6.86
CA THR A 271 -26.48 -11.96 -5.84
C THR A 271 -27.24 -10.83 -5.14
N GLY A 272 -26.96 -9.57 -5.46
CA GLY A 272 -27.62 -8.38 -4.91
C GLY A 272 -27.05 -7.87 -3.58
N ALA A 273 -26.05 -8.54 -3.01
CA ALA A 273 -25.35 -8.11 -1.80
C ALA A 273 -24.38 -6.96 -2.10
N PHE A 274 -24.19 -6.02 -1.18
CA PHE A 274 -23.21 -4.95 -1.37
C PHE A 274 -21.78 -5.49 -1.21
N THR A 275 -20.90 -5.18 -2.18
CA THR A 275 -19.52 -5.70 -2.21
C THR A 275 -18.50 -4.75 -1.60
N ALA A 276 -18.89 -3.52 -1.30
CA ALA A 276 -18.03 -2.44 -0.81
C ALA A 276 -18.26 -2.13 0.67
N LEU A 277 -18.59 -3.15 1.48
CA LEU A 277 -18.80 -2.98 2.91
C LEU A 277 -17.55 -3.40 3.71
N PRO A 278 -17.23 -2.70 4.82
CA PRO A 278 -17.85 -1.45 5.24
C PRO A 278 -17.45 -0.29 4.31
N SER A 279 -18.31 0.72 4.18
CA SER A 279 -17.96 1.97 3.49
C SER A 279 -18.05 3.12 4.47
N VAL A 280 -17.00 3.93 4.57
CA VAL A 280 -16.88 5.00 5.57
C VAL A 280 -16.74 6.33 4.86
N LEU A 281 -17.65 7.26 5.18
CA LEU A 281 -17.63 8.62 4.67
C LEU A 281 -17.46 9.60 5.84
N VAL A 282 -16.65 10.63 5.64
CA VAL A 282 -16.56 11.79 6.55
C VAL A 282 -17.03 13.01 5.78
N ILE A 283 -18.05 13.70 6.30
CA ILE A 283 -18.69 14.84 5.65
C ILE A 283 -18.70 16.01 6.62
N ASP A 284 -18.15 17.15 6.21
CA ASP A 284 -18.05 18.34 7.04
C ASP A 284 -19.34 19.20 7.02
N THR A 285 -19.34 20.28 7.80
CA THR A 285 -20.49 21.18 7.88
C THR A 285 -20.72 22.03 6.63
N ALA A 286 -19.73 22.12 5.74
CA ALA A 286 -19.87 22.71 4.42
C ALA A 286 -20.43 21.70 3.39
N LYS A 287 -20.81 20.49 3.83
CA LYS A 287 -21.30 19.37 3.01
C LYS A 287 -20.24 18.84 2.03
N LYS A 288 -18.95 19.10 2.30
CA LYS A 288 -17.83 18.53 1.57
C LYS A 288 -17.52 17.14 2.12
N ILE A 289 -17.33 16.18 1.23
CA ILE A 289 -16.82 14.85 1.58
C ILE A 289 -15.31 14.99 1.78
N LEU A 290 -14.83 14.73 3.00
CA LEU A 290 -13.41 14.75 3.36
C LEU A 290 -12.75 13.37 3.17
N LEU A 291 -13.54 12.32 3.34
CA LEU A 291 -13.12 10.93 3.19
C LEU A 291 -14.24 10.10 2.58
N TRP A 292 -13.89 9.19 1.68
CA TRP A 292 -14.73 8.05 1.34
C TRP A 292 -13.88 6.83 1.03
N THR A 293 -13.93 5.84 1.92
CA THR A 293 -13.28 4.54 1.73
C THR A 293 -14.31 3.40 1.65
N GLU A 294 -13.91 2.31 1.01
CA GLU A 294 -14.72 1.10 0.83
C GLU A 294 -13.88 -0.14 1.18
N GLY A 295 -14.49 -1.12 1.83
CA GLY A 295 -13.86 -2.38 2.22
C GLY A 295 -12.99 -2.30 3.48
N TYR A 296 -12.16 -3.33 3.68
CA TYR A 296 -11.35 -3.46 4.88
C TYR A 296 -10.14 -2.51 4.89
N ASP A 297 -10.04 -1.71 5.95
CA ASP A 297 -8.87 -0.90 6.26
C ASP A 297 -8.54 -0.99 7.76
N LEU A 298 -7.38 -1.56 8.07
CA LEU A 298 -6.88 -1.68 9.44
C LEU A 298 -6.33 -0.39 10.01
N ASN A 299 -6.08 0.61 9.16
CA ASN A 299 -5.71 1.94 9.61
C ASN A 299 -6.93 2.87 9.68
N ILE A 300 -8.16 2.34 9.56
CA ILE A 300 -9.37 3.17 9.48
C ILE A 300 -9.53 4.14 10.65
N GLU A 301 -9.15 3.74 11.86
CA GLU A 301 -9.17 4.63 13.03
C GLU A 301 -8.31 5.87 12.78
N THR A 302 -7.09 5.69 12.27
CA THR A 302 -6.17 6.79 11.98
C THR A 302 -6.66 7.63 10.80
N VAL A 303 -7.15 6.98 9.74
CA VAL A 303 -7.65 7.65 8.53
C VAL A 303 -8.86 8.53 8.85
N VAL A 304 -9.83 8.02 9.61
CA VAL A 304 -11.00 8.78 10.06
C VAL A 304 -10.57 9.90 11.01
N ALA A 305 -9.70 9.63 11.99
CA ALA A 305 -9.23 10.64 12.93
C ALA A 305 -8.56 11.83 12.20
N LYS A 306 -7.65 11.56 11.27
CA LYS A 306 -7.00 12.60 10.46
C LYS A 306 -7.99 13.39 9.60
N SER A 307 -8.96 12.70 8.99
CA SER A 307 -10.01 13.37 8.20
C SER A 307 -10.88 14.30 9.04
N LEU A 308 -11.00 14.05 10.34
CA LEU A 308 -11.76 14.90 11.26
C LEU A 308 -10.94 16.09 11.80
N GLU A 309 -9.62 16.11 11.61
CA GLU A 309 -8.76 17.23 12.01
C GLU A 309 -8.80 18.37 10.99
N GLU A 310 -9.01 18.05 9.71
CA GLU A 310 -9.24 19.00 8.59
C GLU A 310 -10.49 19.86 8.82
#